data_AF-A0A0B8NB85-F1
#
_entry.id   AF-A0A0B8NB85-F1
#
_cell.length_a   1.000
_cell.length_b   1.000
_cell.length_c   1.000
_cell.angle_alpha   90.00
_cell.angle_beta   90.00
_cell.angle_gamma   90.00
#
_symmetry.space_group_name_H-M   'P 1'
#
loop_
_entity.id
_entity.type
_entity.pdbx_description
1 polymer ?
#
loop_
_entity_poly.entity_id
_entity_poly.type
_entity_poly.pdbx_seq_one_letter_code
_entity_poly.pdbx_strand_id
1 'polypeptide(L)'
;MTAGNRTIAQVCAAVAAGLTVAVCPAVTGTGAADPVPVQPALPFPTPPAPPYLDPGFYQPDPARVAAAQPGEILAARQVNLANVWLLPLNATAWQLSYRSTDTRDDPIAAVATVVVPHRAARSGQRGLVSFQMAEDSLSINCAPSYALQMGSPPNPLNPVMEAEFVEVQAMLQLGHAVVIPDHEGPNAAYAVGPLGARITLDGIRAAEGFVPAGLPGTEARVAMWGYSGGAIPTAHAAELAPAYAPELNLVGSATGGLMADIRTAIDYNNGTSTFGGAVLGGLFGVAREYPQLNRFLDEHMNPLGKAVRLVHENQCVALQFAAFPFANIKGMFDYPGDPMLAPELQPVLDELSLGHRGTPPTPLYLYEGTFDEVMPLNAVNNTYDIYCRDPGARVQYTRDLFSEHGIAAVSNTASAAMWLDDRLNGVPAPVGCHNRDVYSGLLDPGAIATFVDVIGQTLASALGMPV
;
A
#
# COMPACT_ATOMS: atom_id res chain seq x y z
N MET A 1 -4.87 -47.80 -12.98
CA MET A 1 -4.46 -48.86 -12.03
C MET A 1 -2.93 -48.86 -12.04
N THR A 2 -2.19 -48.49 -11.00
CA THR A 2 -2.41 -48.43 -9.56
C THR A 2 -1.42 -47.43 -8.96
N ALA A 3 -1.87 -46.74 -7.92
CA ALA A 3 -1.15 -45.79 -7.10
C ALA A 3 0.07 -46.39 -6.38
N GLY A 4 1.07 -45.56 -6.11
CA GLY A 4 2.14 -45.85 -5.16
C GLY A 4 2.14 -44.80 -4.05
N ASN A 5 1.33 -45.03 -3.01
CA ASN A 5 1.39 -44.29 -1.75
C ASN A 5 2.71 -44.64 -1.02
N ARG A 6 3.50 -43.64 -0.66
CA ARG A 6 4.52 -43.78 0.39
C ARG A 6 4.04 -43.08 1.65
N THR A 7 3.37 -43.84 2.50
CA THR A 7 3.14 -43.53 3.91
C THR A 7 4.46 -43.67 4.65
N ILE A 8 5.03 -42.57 5.15
CA ILE A 8 6.11 -42.63 6.15
C ILE A 8 5.43 -42.57 7.52
N ALA A 9 5.22 -43.75 8.11
CA ALA A 9 4.82 -43.88 9.51
C ALA A 9 6.04 -43.65 10.40
N GLN A 10 6.02 -42.60 11.22
CA GLN A 10 6.99 -42.41 12.29
C GLN A 10 6.56 -43.23 13.51
N VAL A 11 7.29 -44.31 13.79
CA VAL A 11 7.17 -45.09 15.01
C VAL A 11 8.00 -44.41 16.09
N CYS A 12 7.35 -43.80 17.09
CA CYS A 12 8.01 -43.40 18.33
C CYS A 12 8.11 -44.62 19.25
N ALA A 13 9.30 -45.22 19.35
CA ALA A 13 9.60 -46.19 20.39
C ALA A 13 10.02 -45.43 21.66
N ALA A 14 9.18 -45.46 22.70
CA ALA A 14 9.52 -44.96 24.02
C ALA A 14 10.15 -46.09 24.85
N VAL A 15 11.41 -45.93 25.25
CA VAL A 15 12.02 -46.68 26.36
C VAL A 15 12.43 -45.67 27.41
N ALA A 16 11.81 -45.79 28.59
CA ALA A 16 12.04 -44.96 29.75
C ALA A 16 13.32 -45.38 30.48
N ALA A 17 14.24 -44.43 30.71
CA ALA A 17 14.91 -44.17 32.00
C ALA A 17 16.06 -43.17 31.80
N GLY A 18 15.98 -42.01 32.46
CA GLY A 18 17.11 -41.09 32.66
C GLY A 18 16.96 -39.75 31.95
N LEU A 19 17.18 -38.66 32.70
CA LEU A 19 17.05 -37.26 32.25
C LEU A 19 17.83 -36.99 30.96
N THR A 20 17.12 -36.68 29.87
CA THR A 20 17.64 -35.86 28.77
C THR A 20 16.50 -34.99 28.24
N VAL A 21 16.73 -33.67 28.22
CA VAL A 21 15.86 -32.74 27.51
C VAL A 21 16.03 -33.04 26.03
N ALA A 22 15.00 -33.62 25.40
CA ALA A 22 14.95 -33.80 23.97
C ALA A 22 14.76 -32.42 23.32
N VAL A 23 15.86 -31.76 22.97
CA VAL A 23 15.83 -30.63 22.04
C VAL A 23 15.56 -31.22 20.66
N CYS A 24 14.31 -31.11 20.19
CA CYS A 24 14.02 -31.32 18.77
C CYS A 24 14.75 -30.20 18.00
N PRO A 25 15.71 -30.50 17.12
CA PRO A 25 16.15 -29.50 16.17
C PRO A 25 14.95 -29.24 15.26
N ALA A 26 14.40 -28.02 15.32
CA ALA A 26 13.60 -27.50 14.23
C ALA A 26 14.52 -27.47 13.01
N VAL A 27 14.36 -28.44 12.11
CA VAL A 27 14.98 -28.39 10.80
C VAL A 27 14.23 -27.31 10.03
N THR A 28 14.68 -26.07 10.15
CA THR A 28 14.35 -25.01 9.20
C THR A 28 15.09 -25.37 7.91
N GLY A 29 14.50 -26.28 7.12
CA GLY A 29 14.97 -26.53 5.78
C GLY A 29 14.75 -25.26 4.97
N THR A 30 15.82 -24.50 4.73
CA THR A 30 15.86 -23.49 3.67
C THR A 30 15.86 -24.23 2.34
N GLY A 31 14.72 -24.81 1.96
CA GLY A 31 14.49 -25.23 0.60
C GLY A 31 14.46 -23.96 -0.23
N ALA A 32 15.52 -23.69 -0.99
CA ALA A 32 15.49 -22.64 -1.99
C ALA A 32 14.34 -22.98 -2.95
N ALA A 33 13.28 -22.16 -2.95
CA ALA A 33 12.20 -22.31 -3.90
C ALA A 33 12.78 -22.27 -5.32
N ASP A 34 12.32 -23.16 -6.20
CA ASP A 34 12.77 -23.18 -7.59
C ASP A 34 12.53 -21.79 -8.22
N PRO A 35 13.48 -21.27 -9.02
CA PRO A 35 13.33 -19.96 -9.64
C PRO A 35 12.05 -19.90 -10.49
N VAL A 36 11.18 -18.94 -10.19
CA VAL A 36 9.94 -18.72 -10.95
C VAL A 36 10.30 -18.23 -12.36
N PRO A 37 9.87 -18.92 -13.44
CA PRO A 37 10.15 -18.46 -14.79
C PRO A 37 9.45 -17.14 -15.08
N VAL A 38 10.20 -16.17 -15.60
CA VAL A 38 9.68 -14.86 -15.98
C VAL A 38 9.12 -14.93 -17.39
N GLN A 39 7.82 -14.74 -17.54
CA GLN A 39 7.19 -14.61 -18.86
C GLN A 39 7.60 -13.30 -19.53
N PRO A 40 7.85 -13.29 -20.85
CA PRO A 40 8.20 -12.06 -21.55
C PRO A 40 7.02 -11.08 -21.59
N ALA A 41 7.32 -9.79 -21.76
CA ALA A 41 6.30 -8.77 -21.95
C ALA A 41 5.47 -9.03 -23.21
N LEU A 42 4.19 -8.64 -23.16
CA LEU A 42 3.33 -8.70 -24.33
C LEU A 42 3.91 -7.83 -25.46
N PRO A 43 3.87 -8.31 -26.73
CA PRO A 43 4.33 -7.51 -27.85
C PRO A 43 3.36 -6.35 -28.08
N PHE A 44 3.86 -5.12 -28.20
CA PHE A 44 3.06 -3.99 -28.63
C PHE A 44 2.50 -4.23 -30.06
N PRO A 45 1.22 -3.91 -30.35
CA PRO A 45 0.24 -3.18 -29.54
C PRO A 45 -0.78 -4.07 -28.80
N THR A 46 -0.40 -5.28 -28.38
CA THR A 46 -1.30 -6.18 -27.65
C THR A 46 -1.62 -5.59 -26.28
N PRO A 47 -2.88 -5.23 -25.99
CA PRO A 47 -3.23 -4.67 -24.68
C PRO A 47 -3.16 -5.76 -23.60
N PRO A 48 -2.82 -5.40 -22.35
CA PRO A 48 -2.91 -6.33 -21.24
C PRO A 48 -4.37 -6.76 -21.01
N ALA A 49 -4.56 -8.02 -20.61
CA ALA A 49 -5.87 -8.47 -20.16
C ALA A 49 -6.22 -7.77 -18.84
N PRO A 50 -7.47 -7.29 -18.68
CA PRO A 50 -7.91 -6.77 -17.39
C PRO A 50 -7.87 -7.89 -16.34
N PRO A 51 -7.60 -7.58 -15.06
CA PRO A 51 -7.39 -8.57 -14.00
C PRO A 51 -8.48 -9.65 -13.91
N TYR A 52 -9.76 -9.30 -14.08
CA TYR A 52 -10.85 -10.28 -14.07
C TYR A 52 -10.81 -11.31 -15.22
N LEU A 53 -10.08 -11.03 -16.31
CA LEU A 53 -9.83 -11.95 -17.43
C LEU A 53 -8.45 -12.63 -17.35
N ASP A 54 -7.68 -12.36 -16.29
CA ASP A 54 -6.38 -12.96 -16.02
C ASP A 54 -6.33 -13.65 -14.63
N PRO A 55 -7.31 -14.52 -14.30
CA PRO A 55 -7.39 -15.12 -12.97
C PRO A 55 -6.17 -15.99 -12.65
N GLY A 56 -5.50 -16.58 -13.65
CA GLY A 56 -4.30 -17.38 -13.42
C GLY A 56 -3.15 -16.58 -12.76
N PHE A 57 -3.10 -15.27 -13.00
CA PHE A 57 -2.08 -14.39 -12.40
C PHE A 57 -2.59 -13.70 -11.12
N TYR A 58 -3.82 -13.19 -11.12
CA TYR A 58 -4.37 -12.42 -9.99
C TYR A 58 -5.04 -13.28 -8.91
N GLN A 59 -5.52 -14.47 -9.26
CA GLN A 59 -6.21 -15.43 -8.37
C GLN A 59 -5.74 -16.87 -8.68
N PRO A 60 -4.43 -17.18 -8.49
CA PRO A 60 -3.87 -18.50 -8.75
C PRO A 60 -4.51 -19.57 -7.85
N ASP A 61 -4.23 -20.85 -8.16
CA ASP A 61 -4.76 -22.01 -7.43
C ASP A 61 -4.64 -21.83 -5.89
N PRO A 62 -5.76 -21.82 -5.14
CA PRO A 62 -5.75 -21.66 -3.69
C PRO A 62 -4.88 -22.68 -2.95
N ALA A 63 -4.73 -23.91 -3.46
CA ALA A 63 -3.86 -24.91 -2.85
C ALA A 63 -2.38 -24.51 -2.95
N ARG A 64 -2.00 -23.87 -4.05
CA ARG A 64 -0.65 -23.33 -4.26
C ARG A 64 -0.40 -22.11 -3.36
N VAL A 65 -1.38 -21.21 -3.26
CA VAL A 65 -1.31 -20.05 -2.38
C VAL A 65 -1.18 -20.48 -0.92
N ALA A 66 -1.96 -21.47 -0.48
CA ALA A 66 -1.92 -21.97 0.90
C ALA A 66 -0.60 -22.68 1.27
N ALA A 67 0.09 -23.26 0.28
CA ALA A 67 1.37 -23.95 0.51
C ALA A 67 2.58 -23.00 0.56
N ALA A 68 2.45 -21.80 -0.01
CA ALA A 68 3.51 -20.81 -0.13
C ALA A 68 3.66 -19.95 1.14
N GLN A 69 4.87 -19.43 1.36
CA GLN A 69 5.18 -18.51 2.47
C GLN A 69 4.85 -17.05 2.13
N PRO A 70 4.56 -16.18 3.12
CA PRO A 70 4.38 -14.75 2.87
C PRO A 70 5.54 -14.14 2.08
N GLY A 71 5.23 -13.46 0.97
CA GLY A 71 6.22 -12.90 0.02
C GLY A 71 6.78 -13.89 -1.01
N GLU A 72 6.42 -15.17 -0.95
CA GLU A 72 6.87 -16.15 -1.95
C GLU A 72 6.20 -15.89 -3.31
N ILE A 73 7.02 -15.81 -4.36
CA ILE A 73 6.59 -15.49 -5.72
C ILE A 73 5.91 -16.73 -6.32
N LEU A 74 4.68 -16.54 -6.79
CA LEU A 74 3.85 -17.55 -7.45
C LEU A 74 3.95 -17.46 -8.97
N ALA A 75 4.02 -16.26 -9.53
CA ALA A 75 4.21 -16.06 -10.96
C ALA A 75 4.92 -14.73 -11.21
N ALA A 76 5.68 -14.66 -12.31
CA ALA A 76 6.37 -13.46 -12.72
C ALA A 76 6.21 -13.24 -14.23
N ARG A 77 5.98 -11.99 -14.63
CA ARG A 77 6.03 -11.56 -16.04
C ARG A 77 6.68 -10.20 -16.16
N GLN A 78 7.46 -10.00 -17.21
CA GLN A 78 7.92 -8.69 -17.59
C GLN A 78 6.75 -7.88 -18.16
N VAL A 79 6.71 -6.58 -17.89
CA VAL A 79 5.69 -5.66 -18.42
C VAL A 79 6.35 -4.38 -18.94
N ASN A 80 5.64 -3.68 -19.81
CA ASN A 80 6.01 -2.32 -20.21
C ASN A 80 5.08 -1.36 -19.49
N LEU A 81 5.62 -0.35 -18.81
CA LEU A 81 4.84 0.72 -18.21
C LEU A 81 4.81 1.93 -19.14
N ALA A 82 3.77 2.75 -19.03
CA ALA A 82 3.66 3.95 -19.84
C ALA A 82 2.98 5.09 -19.08
N ASN A 83 3.47 6.31 -19.31
CA ASN A 83 2.72 7.52 -19.01
C ASN A 83 1.57 7.66 -20.00
N VAL A 84 0.41 8.08 -19.50
CA VAL A 84 -0.82 8.26 -20.31
C VAL A 84 -1.07 7.08 -21.25
N TRP A 85 -0.82 5.87 -20.73
CA TRP A 85 -1.02 4.56 -21.36
C TRP A 85 -0.20 4.25 -22.63
N LEU A 86 0.50 5.23 -23.20
CA LEU A 86 1.14 5.12 -24.52
C LEU A 86 2.60 5.55 -24.56
N LEU A 87 3.05 6.45 -23.68
CA LEU A 87 4.42 6.95 -23.68
C LEU A 87 5.29 6.05 -22.80
N PRO A 88 6.12 5.16 -23.36
CA PRO A 88 6.81 4.13 -22.60
C PRO A 88 7.74 4.74 -21.56
N LEU A 89 7.69 4.20 -20.34
CA LEU A 89 8.68 4.49 -19.33
C LEU A 89 9.95 3.69 -19.66
N ASN A 90 11.08 4.37 -19.78
CA ASN A 90 12.36 3.73 -20.06
C ASN A 90 13.02 3.20 -18.76
N ALA A 91 12.44 2.12 -18.23
CA ALA A 91 12.90 1.35 -17.09
C ALA A 91 12.54 -0.13 -17.31
N THR A 92 13.13 -1.04 -16.52
CA THR A 92 12.73 -2.45 -16.56
C THR A 92 11.66 -2.72 -15.51
N ALA A 93 10.53 -3.30 -15.91
CA ALA A 93 9.42 -3.57 -15.01
C ALA A 93 8.93 -5.03 -15.09
N TRP A 94 8.50 -5.55 -13.96
CA TRP A 94 7.89 -6.86 -13.83
C TRP A 94 6.66 -6.80 -12.93
N GLN A 95 5.69 -7.65 -13.21
CA GLN A 95 4.65 -7.97 -12.25
C GLN A 95 4.98 -9.29 -11.57
N LEU A 96 4.76 -9.31 -10.26
CA LEU A 96 4.90 -10.48 -9.41
C LEU A 96 3.54 -10.80 -8.81
N SER A 97 3.04 -12.00 -9.02
CA SER A 97 1.99 -12.60 -8.21
C SER A 97 2.68 -13.31 -7.05
N TYR A 98 2.29 -13.03 -5.82
CA TYR A 98 2.93 -13.57 -4.61
C TYR A 98 1.89 -13.92 -3.54
N ARG A 99 2.28 -14.76 -2.59
CA ARG A 99 1.44 -15.12 -1.45
C ARG A 99 1.50 -14.01 -0.39
N SER A 100 0.34 -13.55 0.07
CA SER A 100 0.18 -12.68 1.24
C SER A 100 -0.85 -13.25 2.23
N THR A 101 -1.28 -12.45 3.19
CA THR A 101 -2.18 -12.85 4.29
C THR A 101 -3.28 -11.81 4.45
N ASP A 102 -4.52 -12.26 4.57
CA ASP A 102 -5.66 -11.37 4.85
C ASP A 102 -5.76 -10.97 6.34
N THR A 103 -6.78 -10.21 6.73
CA THR A 103 -6.97 -9.75 8.12
C THR A 103 -7.38 -10.86 9.09
N ARG A 104 -7.80 -12.01 8.58
CA ARG A 104 -8.21 -13.20 9.35
C ARG A 104 -7.09 -14.26 9.42
N ASP A 105 -5.90 -13.89 8.98
CA ASP A 105 -4.72 -14.74 8.85
C ASP A 105 -4.84 -15.86 7.79
N ASP A 106 -5.81 -15.76 6.87
CA ASP A 106 -5.96 -16.69 5.76
C ASP A 106 -5.00 -16.35 4.61
N PRO A 107 -4.45 -17.35 3.90
CA PRO A 107 -3.52 -17.12 2.79
C PRO A 107 -4.27 -16.58 1.57
N ILE A 108 -3.78 -15.48 1.01
CA ILE A 108 -4.30 -14.86 -0.22
C ILE A 108 -3.18 -14.68 -1.26
N ALA A 109 -3.54 -14.53 -2.52
CA ALA A 109 -2.62 -14.03 -3.54
C ALA A 109 -2.73 -12.50 -3.61
N ALA A 110 -1.62 -11.84 -3.90
CA ALA A 110 -1.56 -10.43 -4.22
C ALA A 110 -0.60 -10.19 -5.40
N VAL A 111 -0.70 -9.02 -6.02
CA VAL A 111 0.14 -8.62 -7.14
C VAL A 111 0.89 -7.34 -6.80
N ALA A 112 2.12 -7.23 -7.29
CA ALA A 112 2.91 -5.99 -7.22
C ALA A 112 3.69 -5.79 -8.50
N THR A 113 3.91 -4.54 -8.87
CA THR A 113 4.79 -4.15 -9.97
C THR A 113 6.13 -3.69 -9.44
N VAL A 114 7.21 -4.37 -9.81
CA VAL A 114 8.59 -4.00 -9.48
C VAL A 114 9.20 -3.27 -10.66
N VAL A 115 9.72 -2.07 -10.45
CA VAL A 115 10.33 -1.20 -11.45
C VAL A 115 11.76 -0.90 -11.05
N VAL A 116 12.70 -1.16 -11.95
CA VAL A 116 14.13 -0.95 -11.73
C VAL A 116 14.65 0.01 -12.79
N PRO A 117 15.23 1.17 -12.38
CA PRO A 117 15.77 2.14 -13.33
C PRO A 117 17.12 1.68 -13.85
N HIS A 118 17.50 2.16 -15.03
CA HIS A 118 18.82 1.90 -15.59
C HIS A 118 19.90 2.72 -14.89
N ARG A 119 19.50 3.85 -14.32
CA ARG A 119 20.38 4.71 -13.52
C ARG A 119 20.87 4.01 -12.25
N ALA A 120 22.14 4.22 -11.93
CA ALA A 120 22.74 3.75 -10.70
C ALA A 120 22.34 4.64 -9.50
N ALA A 121 22.16 4.03 -8.33
CA ALA A 121 21.93 4.77 -7.09
C ALA A 121 23.14 5.61 -6.70
N ARG A 122 22.89 6.78 -6.09
CA ARG A 122 23.95 7.73 -5.66
C ARG A 122 24.96 7.11 -4.69
N SER A 123 24.50 6.28 -3.75
CA SER A 123 25.37 5.58 -2.78
C SER A 123 26.07 4.34 -3.35
N GLY A 124 25.79 3.95 -4.60
CA GLY A 124 26.28 2.72 -5.21
C GLY A 124 25.51 1.45 -4.79
N GLN A 125 24.63 1.54 -3.79
CA GLN A 125 23.69 0.48 -3.41
C GLN A 125 22.26 0.94 -3.70
N ARG A 126 21.53 0.15 -4.49
CA ARG A 126 20.15 0.46 -4.85
C ARG A 126 19.23 0.18 -3.65
N GLY A 127 18.53 1.22 -3.19
CA GLY A 127 17.44 1.07 -2.24
C GLY A 127 16.14 0.62 -2.92
N LEU A 128 15.18 0.20 -2.11
CA LEU A 128 13.83 -0.14 -2.56
C LEU A 128 12.83 0.84 -1.94
N VAL A 129 11.96 1.41 -2.76
CA VAL A 129 10.80 2.17 -2.29
C VAL A 129 9.57 1.32 -2.51
N SER A 130 8.81 1.06 -1.45
CA SER A 130 7.45 0.54 -1.57
C SER A 130 6.50 1.73 -1.71
N PHE A 131 5.88 1.89 -2.88
CA PHE A 131 5.00 3.01 -3.17
C PHE A 131 3.54 2.53 -3.22
N GLN A 132 2.73 2.98 -2.27
CA GLN A 132 1.31 2.65 -2.19
C GLN A 132 0.54 3.76 -2.92
N MET A 133 0.01 3.45 -4.09
CA MET A 133 -0.83 4.38 -4.85
C MET A 133 -2.21 4.52 -4.21
N ALA A 134 -2.86 5.66 -4.36
CA ALA A 134 -4.27 5.85 -3.97
C ALA A 134 -5.20 5.20 -5.01
N GLU A 135 -5.32 3.86 -4.94
CA GLU A 135 -6.19 3.07 -5.83
C GLU A 135 -7.67 3.43 -5.65
N ASP A 136 -8.08 3.60 -4.41
CA ASP A 136 -9.38 4.10 -3.94
C ASP A 136 -10.55 3.51 -4.72
N SER A 137 -10.63 2.19 -4.77
CA SER A 137 -11.43 1.45 -5.74
C SER A 137 -12.30 0.36 -5.14
N LEU A 138 -13.36 0.00 -5.86
CA LEU A 138 -14.12 -1.22 -5.59
C LEU A 138 -14.11 -2.17 -6.79
N SER A 139 -13.08 -2.07 -7.64
CA SER A 139 -12.81 -3.01 -8.73
C SER A 139 -11.35 -3.38 -8.78
N ILE A 140 -11.07 -4.67 -8.89
CA ILE A 140 -9.73 -5.19 -9.18
C ILE A 140 -9.17 -4.65 -10.51
N ASN A 141 -10.03 -4.17 -11.41
CA ASN A 141 -9.61 -3.59 -12.69
C ASN A 141 -9.00 -2.18 -12.56
N CYS A 142 -8.98 -1.62 -11.36
CA CYS A 142 -8.34 -0.35 -11.07
C CYS A 142 -6.96 -0.54 -10.44
N ALA A 143 -6.56 -1.80 -10.19
CA ALA A 143 -5.31 -2.16 -9.55
C ALA A 143 -4.10 -1.49 -10.24
N PRO A 144 -3.15 -0.94 -9.46
CA PRO A 144 -1.94 -0.29 -9.97
C PRO A 144 -1.21 -1.10 -11.04
N SER A 145 -1.06 -2.40 -10.81
CA SER A 145 -0.41 -3.31 -11.76
C SER A 145 -1.07 -3.29 -13.14
N TYR A 146 -2.39 -3.19 -13.23
CA TYR A 146 -3.06 -3.08 -14.52
C TYR A 146 -3.05 -1.67 -15.08
N ALA A 147 -3.37 -0.66 -14.26
CA ALA A 147 -3.53 0.71 -14.70
C ALA A 147 -2.27 1.29 -15.36
N LEU A 148 -1.09 0.99 -14.81
CA LEU A 148 0.19 1.53 -15.27
C LEU A 148 0.77 0.86 -16.53
N GLN A 149 0.18 -0.24 -16.98
CA GLN A 149 0.70 -0.96 -18.15
C GLN A 149 0.49 -0.19 -19.45
N MET A 150 1.50 -0.24 -20.32
CA MET A 150 1.41 0.28 -21.68
C MET A 150 0.32 -0.46 -22.47
N GLY A 151 -0.57 0.30 -23.09
CA GLY A 151 -1.72 -0.23 -23.83
C GLY A 151 -2.90 -0.64 -22.95
N SER A 152 -2.86 -0.38 -21.63
CA SER A 152 -4.07 -0.43 -20.81
C SER A 152 -5.10 0.57 -21.37
N PRO A 153 -6.41 0.28 -21.32
CA PRO A 153 -7.42 1.19 -21.82
C PRO A 153 -7.33 2.55 -21.13
N PRO A 154 -7.35 3.66 -21.90
CA PRO A 154 -7.43 4.99 -21.33
C PRO A 154 -8.54 5.10 -20.30
N ASN A 155 -8.16 5.42 -19.07
CA ASN A 155 -9.10 5.70 -18.00
C ASN A 155 -8.99 7.18 -17.61
N PRO A 156 -9.60 8.12 -18.36
CA PRO A 156 -9.59 9.54 -18.02
C PRO A 156 -10.32 9.81 -16.68
N LEU A 157 -11.01 8.81 -16.13
CA LEU A 157 -11.63 8.82 -14.80
C LEU A 157 -10.69 8.19 -13.74
N ASN A 158 -9.38 8.15 -13.98
CA ASN A 158 -8.39 7.86 -12.96
C ASN A 158 -7.13 8.75 -13.14
N PRO A 159 -7.25 10.08 -12.93
CA PRO A 159 -6.11 10.98 -13.03
C PRO A 159 -5.12 10.84 -11.86
N VAL A 160 -5.55 10.23 -10.75
CA VAL A 160 -4.75 10.10 -9.51
C VAL A 160 -3.54 9.20 -9.76
N MET A 161 -3.75 8.03 -10.35
CA MET A 161 -2.67 7.06 -10.61
C MET A 161 -1.58 7.63 -11.52
N GLU A 162 -1.96 8.35 -12.58
CA GLU A 162 -1.00 8.98 -13.49
C GLU A 162 -0.24 10.13 -12.81
N ALA A 163 -0.91 10.88 -11.92
CA ALA A 163 -0.25 11.92 -11.14
C ALA A 163 0.77 11.33 -10.15
N GLU A 164 0.42 10.26 -9.43
CA GLU A 164 1.33 9.56 -8.51
C GLU A 164 2.44 8.80 -9.23
N PHE A 165 2.22 8.40 -10.49
CA PHE A 165 3.28 7.78 -11.29
C PHE A 165 4.46 8.71 -11.56
N VAL A 166 4.26 10.04 -11.44
CA VAL A 166 5.36 11.03 -11.45
C VAL A 166 6.23 10.89 -10.19
N GLU A 167 5.65 10.57 -9.04
CA GLU A 167 6.38 10.37 -7.77
C GLU A 167 7.19 9.07 -7.79
N VAL A 168 6.62 8.01 -8.37
CA VAL A 168 7.35 6.77 -8.68
C VAL A 168 8.56 7.08 -9.55
N GLN A 169 8.36 7.84 -10.64
CA GLN A 169 9.45 8.24 -11.53
C GLN A 169 10.51 9.10 -10.83
N ALA A 170 10.11 9.97 -9.89
CA ALA A 170 11.06 10.74 -9.09
C ALA A 170 12.02 9.82 -8.29
N MET A 171 11.51 8.76 -7.66
CA MET A 171 12.36 7.80 -6.93
C MET A 171 13.23 6.95 -7.87
N LEU A 172 12.69 6.58 -9.04
CA LEU A 172 13.46 5.92 -10.09
C LEU A 172 14.61 6.82 -10.59
N GLN A 173 14.36 8.12 -10.78
CA GLN A 173 15.38 9.12 -11.17
C GLN A 173 16.44 9.32 -10.09
N LEU A 174 16.12 9.11 -8.81
CA LEU A 174 17.10 9.10 -7.71
C LEU A 174 17.90 7.78 -7.67
N GLY A 175 17.57 6.81 -8.55
CA GLY A 175 18.28 5.55 -8.72
C GLY A 175 17.81 4.46 -7.76
N HIS A 176 16.62 4.58 -7.16
CA HIS A 176 16.03 3.51 -6.33
C HIS A 176 15.13 2.60 -7.17
N ALA A 177 15.03 1.33 -6.80
CA ALA A 177 13.96 0.48 -7.33
C ALA A 177 12.64 0.85 -6.64
N VAL A 178 11.52 0.62 -7.31
CA VAL A 178 10.18 0.83 -6.73
C VAL A 178 9.39 -0.47 -6.81
N VAL A 179 8.70 -0.85 -5.73
CA VAL A 179 7.66 -1.88 -5.74
C VAL A 179 6.30 -1.21 -5.46
N ILE A 180 5.33 -1.48 -6.33
CA ILE A 180 3.99 -0.89 -6.28
C ILE A 180 2.99 -2.03 -6.05
N PRO A 181 2.57 -2.29 -4.80
CA PRO A 181 1.60 -3.35 -4.50
C PRO A 181 0.18 -2.94 -4.85
N ASP A 182 -0.60 -3.90 -5.36
CA ASP A 182 -2.06 -3.83 -5.44
C ASP A 182 -2.63 -4.09 -4.03
N HIS A 183 -2.45 -3.11 -3.14
CA HIS A 183 -2.62 -3.22 -1.69
C HIS A 183 -4.08 -3.40 -1.25
N GLU A 184 -5.06 -3.16 -2.11
CA GLU A 184 -6.46 -3.52 -1.83
C GLU A 184 -6.74 -5.02 -2.01
N GLY A 185 -5.79 -5.77 -2.57
CA GLY A 185 -5.84 -7.22 -2.71
C GLY A 185 -6.84 -7.72 -3.76
N PRO A 186 -7.07 -9.04 -3.83
CA PRO A 186 -7.85 -9.67 -4.90
C PRO A 186 -9.34 -9.31 -4.86
N ASN A 187 -9.82 -8.69 -3.78
CA ASN A 187 -11.19 -8.29 -3.57
C ASN A 187 -11.41 -6.77 -3.73
N ALA A 188 -10.36 -5.99 -4.05
CA ALA A 188 -10.42 -4.51 -4.03
C ALA A 188 -11.08 -4.01 -2.74
N ALA A 189 -10.50 -4.41 -1.60
CA ALA A 189 -10.97 -4.05 -0.26
C ALA A 189 -10.37 -2.70 0.14
N TYR A 190 -10.84 -1.64 -0.52
CA TYR A 190 -10.44 -0.27 -0.27
C TYR A 190 -10.58 0.14 1.22
N ALA A 191 -9.65 0.97 1.66
CA ALA A 191 -9.52 1.53 3.00
C ALA A 191 -9.24 0.51 4.13
N VAL A 192 -8.93 -0.75 3.80
CA VAL A 192 -8.50 -1.73 4.80
C VAL A 192 -6.99 -1.63 5.05
N GLY A 193 -6.60 -0.76 5.97
CA GLY A 193 -5.19 -0.56 6.35
C GLY A 193 -4.44 -1.83 6.74
N PRO A 194 -4.94 -2.68 7.66
CA PRO A 194 -4.25 -3.91 8.06
C PRO A 194 -4.05 -4.93 6.94
N LEU A 195 -5.01 -5.05 6.01
CA LEU A 195 -4.86 -5.90 4.81
C LEU A 195 -3.77 -5.34 3.90
N GLY A 196 -3.90 -4.06 3.53
CA GLY A 196 -2.95 -3.42 2.63
C GLY A 196 -1.55 -3.31 3.22
N ALA A 197 -1.41 -3.26 4.54
CA ALA A 197 -0.16 -3.36 5.26
C ALA A 197 0.53 -4.71 5.06
N ARG A 198 -0.19 -5.82 5.26
CA ARG A 198 0.34 -7.18 5.05
C ARG A 198 0.73 -7.41 3.60
N ILE A 199 -0.13 -6.99 2.66
CA ILE A 199 0.15 -7.05 1.23
C ILE A 199 1.41 -6.22 0.89
N THR A 200 1.53 -5.01 1.42
CA THR A 200 2.69 -4.13 1.21
C THR A 200 3.98 -4.77 1.71
N LEU A 201 4.00 -5.28 2.94
CA LEU A 201 5.18 -5.91 3.54
C LEU A 201 5.58 -7.20 2.80
N ASP A 202 4.61 -8.01 2.38
CA ASP A 202 4.87 -9.20 1.57
C ASP A 202 5.31 -8.85 0.13
N GLY A 203 4.84 -7.74 -0.42
CA GLY A 203 5.30 -7.21 -1.70
C GLY A 203 6.77 -6.76 -1.64
N ILE A 204 7.22 -6.20 -0.51
CA ILE A 204 8.63 -5.91 -0.25
C ILE A 204 9.44 -7.22 -0.23
N ARG A 205 9.00 -8.24 0.52
CA ARG A 205 9.65 -9.56 0.55
C ARG A 205 9.77 -10.16 -0.86
N ALA A 206 8.69 -10.10 -1.64
CA ALA A 206 8.68 -10.58 -3.02
C ALA A 206 9.69 -9.83 -3.89
N ALA A 207 9.78 -8.51 -3.77
CA ALA A 207 10.76 -7.71 -4.50
C ALA A 207 12.21 -8.02 -4.09
N GLU A 208 12.50 -8.12 -2.79
CA GLU A 208 13.83 -8.48 -2.27
C GLU A 208 14.26 -9.89 -2.71
N GLY A 209 13.33 -10.84 -2.77
CA GLY A 209 13.57 -12.21 -3.24
C GLY A 209 13.63 -12.35 -4.77
N PHE A 210 13.22 -11.34 -5.54
CA PHE A 210 13.17 -11.42 -6.99
C PHE A 210 14.53 -11.10 -7.64
N VAL A 211 15.32 -12.14 -7.90
CA VAL A 211 16.68 -12.05 -8.46
C VAL A 211 16.83 -11.07 -9.64
N PRO A 212 15.92 -11.02 -10.64
CA PRO A 212 16.05 -10.08 -11.76
C PRO A 212 16.00 -8.60 -11.36
N ALA A 213 15.46 -8.24 -10.19
CA ALA A 213 15.47 -6.86 -9.71
C ALA A 213 16.86 -6.39 -9.25
N GLY A 214 17.79 -7.32 -8.99
CA GLY A 214 19.18 -6.99 -8.59
C GLY A 214 19.31 -6.31 -7.23
N LEU A 215 18.34 -6.51 -6.33
CA LEU A 215 18.39 -6.03 -4.96
C LEU A 215 19.28 -6.94 -4.09
N PRO A 216 19.89 -6.42 -3.01
CA PRO A 216 20.76 -7.21 -2.12
C PRO A 216 19.99 -8.11 -1.14
N GLY A 217 18.76 -8.52 -1.46
CA GLY A 217 17.88 -9.27 -0.55
C GLY A 217 17.48 -8.43 0.67
N THR A 218 17.39 -9.07 1.85
CA THR A 218 17.00 -8.44 3.13
C THR A 218 17.94 -7.34 3.63
N GLU A 219 19.12 -7.21 3.03
CA GLU A 219 20.05 -6.09 3.31
C GLU A 219 19.64 -4.80 2.59
N ALA A 220 18.67 -4.86 1.68
CA ALA A 220 18.17 -3.70 0.96
C ALA A 220 17.61 -2.69 1.97
N ARG A 221 18.02 -1.42 1.88
CA ARG A 221 17.34 -0.36 2.62
C ARG A 221 15.99 -0.14 1.95
N VAL A 222 14.92 -0.31 2.73
CA VAL A 222 13.55 -0.16 2.23
C VAL A 222 12.92 1.08 2.84
N ALA A 223 12.29 1.89 2.00
CA ALA A 223 11.45 3.00 2.45
C ALA A 223 10.03 2.83 1.93
N MET A 224 9.03 3.31 2.66
CA MET A 224 7.62 3.23 2.25
C MET A 224 7.07 4.63 2.03
N TRP A 225 6.21 4.79 1.02
CA TRP A 225 5.62 6.08 0.68
C TRP A 225 4.20 5.89 0.15
N GLY A 226 3.26 6.65 0.71
CA GLY A 226 1.90 6.75 0.20
C GLY A 226 1.26 8.08 0.57
N TYR A 227 0.35 8.56 -0.27
CA TYR A 227 -0.45 9.76 -0.04
C TYR A 227 -1.94 9.43 -0.12
N SER A 228 -2.80 10.19 0.57
CA SER A 228 -4.25 10.00 0.54
C SER A 228 -4.64 8.54 0.89
N GLY A 229 -5.41 7.85 0.06
CA GLY A 229 -5.74 6.44 0.28
C GLY A 229 -4.51 5.51 0.32
N GLY A 230 -3.44 5.85 -0.41
CA GLY A 230 -2.16 5.16 -0.34
C GLY A 230 -1.44 5.32 1.01
N ALA A 231 -1.70 6.40 1.76
CA ALA A 231 -1.12 6.59 3.09
C ALA A 231 -1.68 5.59 4.13
N ILE A 232 -2.89 5.07 3.92
CA ILE A 232 -3.56 4.11 4.79
C ILE A 232 -2.73 2.81 4.94
N PRO A 233 -2.46 2.04 3.87
CA PRO A 233 -1.62 0.84 3.97
C PRO A 233 -0.18 1.17 4.40
N THR A 234 0.38 2.31 3.99
CA THR A 234 1.75 2.70 4.37
C THR A 234 1.89 2.90 5.88
N ALA A 235 0.98 3.63 6.51
CA ALA A 235 1.02 3.88 7.95
C ALA A 235 0.75 2.60 8.77
N HIS A 236 -0.23 1.79 8.35
CA HIS A 236 -0.50 0.50 8.98
C HIS A 236 0.66 -0.48 8.79
N ALA A 237 1.36 -0.45 7.65
CA ALA A 237 2.57 -1.25 7.43
C ALA A 237 3.68 -0.87 8.41
N ALA A 238 3.88 0.42 8.65
CA ALA A 238 4.87 0.89 9.62
C ALA A 238 4.57 0.42 11.05
N GLU A 239 3.30 0.41 11.47
CA GLU A 239 2.90 -0.15 12.77
C GLU A 239 3.02 -1.68 12.83
N LEU A 240 2.68 -2.37 11.75
CA LEU A 240 2.59 -3.83 11.73
C LEU A 240 3.95 -4.50 11.52
N ALA A 241 4.90 -3.83 10.86
CA ALA A 241 6.20 -4.38 10.50
C ALA A 241 6.95 -5.06 11.65
N PRO A 242 7.06 -4.50 12.88
CA PRO A 242 7.79 -5.14 13.97
C PRO A 242 7.25 -6.52 14.38
N ALA A 243 5.96 -6.76 14.19
CA ALA A 243 5.31 -8.02 14.51
C ALA A 243 5.22 -8.97 13.30
N TYR A 244 4.99 -8.43 12.10
CA TYR A 244 4.68 -9.22 10.90
C TYR A 244 5.88 -9.46 10.00
N ALA A 245 6.79 -8.49 9.88
CA ALA A 245 7.96 -8.53 9.01
C ALA A 245 9.20 -7.87 9.64
N PRO A 246 9.63 -8.33 10.83
CA PRO A 246 10.74 -7.71 11.58
C PRO A 246 12.10 -7.83 10.89
N GLU A 247 12.22 -8.72 9.90
CA GLU A 247 13.44 -8.92 9.11
C GLU A 247 13.64 -7.86 8.03
N LEU A 248 12.62 -7.08 7.67
CA LEU A 248 12.75 -6.04 6.65
C LEU A 248 13.51 -4.84 7.20
N ASN A 249 14.52 -4.40 6.45
CA ASN A 249 15.33 -3.23 6.80
C ASN A 249 14.62 -1.91 6.43
N LEU A 250 13.52 -1.63 7.12
CA LEU A 250 12.73 -0.41 6.94
C LEU A 250 13.46 0.81 7.52
N VAL A 251 13.94 1.70 6.66
CA VAL A 251 14.73 2.88 7.03
C VAL A 251 13.94 4.19 7.09
N GLY A 252 12.72 4.21 6.55
CA GLY A 252 11.82 5.37 6.63
C GLY A 252 10.43 5.09 6.06
N SER A 253 9.42 5.75 6.59
CA SER A 253 8.05 5.73 6.07
C SER A 253 7.52 7.14 5.96
N ALA A 254 7.10 7.56 4.77
CA ALA A 254 6.50 8.87 4.53
C ALA A 254 5.01 8.72 4.19
N THR A 255 4.17 9.50 4.86
CA THR A 255 2.72 9.50 4.64
C THR A 255 2.15 10.90 4.70
N GLY A 256 1.19 11.21 3.85
CA GLY A 256 0.41 12.44 3.94
C GLY A 256 -1.01 12.29 3.43
N GLY A 257 -1.89 13.24 3.75
CA GLY A 257 -3.32 13.05 3.53
C GLY A 257 -3.83 11.82 4.28
N LEU A 258 -3.34 11.59 5.50
CA LEU A 258 -3.48 10.32 6.19
C LEU A 258 -4.84 10.19 6.87
N MET A 259 -5.61 9.16 6.48
CA MET A 259 -6.78 8.72 7.27
C MET A 259 -6.31 7.94 8.50
N ALA A 260 -5.96 8.65 9.58
CA ALA A 260 -5.39 8.03 10.78
C ALA A 260 -6.42 7.33 11.69
N ASP A 261 -7.67 7.81 11.69
CA ASP A 261 -8.78 7.26 12.49
C ASP A 261 -10.06 7.25 11.67
N ILE A 262 -10.61 6.06 11.42
CA ILE A 262 -11.76 5.88 10.53
C ILE A 262 -13.05 6.49 11.10
N ARG A 263 -13.18 6.55 12.45
CA ARG A 263 -14.34 7.15 13.10
C ARG A 263 -14.39 8.65 12.86
N THR A 264 -13.28 9.32 13.12
CA THR A 264 -13.11 10.75 12.88
C THR A 264 -13.28 11.06 11.40
N ALA A 265 -12.79 10.21 10.50
CA ALA A 265 -12.99 10.39 9.06
C ALA A 265 -14.48 10.32 8.68
N ILE A 266 -15.23 9.31 9.15
CA ILE A 266 -16.67 9.22 8.88
C ILE A 266 -17.43 10.41 9.49
N ASP A 267 -17.12 10.78 10.73
CA ASP A 267 -17.73 11.93 11.41
C ASP A 267 -17.47 13.24 10.67
N TYR A 268 -16.22 13.45 10.25
CA TYR A 268 -15.77 14.65 9.56
C TYR A 268 -16.40 14.80 8.17
N ASN A 269 -16.66 13.71 7.47
CA ASN A 269 -17.20 13.71 6.09
C ASN A 269 -18.73 13.59 6.03
N ASN A 270 -19.40 13.31 7.16
CA ASN A 270 -20.84 13.11 7.21
C ASN A 270 -21.64 14.41 6.93
N GLY A 271 -22.04 14.60 5.67
CA GLY A 271 -22.86 15.73 5.23
C GLY A 271 -22.09 17.03 4.97
N THR A 272 -20.76 16.98 4.96
CA THR A 272 -19.87 18.15 5.11
C THR A 272 -18.80 18.25 4.02
N SER A 273 -18.32 17.12 3.49
CA SER A 273 -17.23 17.07 2.50
C SER A 273 -17.73 16.78 1.08
N THR A 274 -17.09 17.40 0.08
CA THR A 274 -17.26 17.03 -1.33
C THR A 274 -16.81 15.60 -1.65
N PHE A 275 -16.04 14.97 -0.77
CA PHE A 275 -15.47 13.63 -0.93
C PHE A 275 -16.23 12.55 -0.16
N GLY A 276 -17.47 12.83 0.26
CA GLY A 276 -18.31 11.86 0.98
C GLY A 276 -18.52 10.54 0.23
N GLY A 277 -18.49 10.55 -1.11
CA GLY A 277 -18.49 9.33 -1.94
C GLY A 277 -17.25 8.47 -1.73
N ALA A 278 -16.05 9.05 -1.64
CA ALA A 278 -14.82 8.31 -1.40
C ALA A 278 -14.89 7.58 -0.06
N VAL A 279 -15.35 8.25 0.99
CA VAL A 279 -15.53 7.64 2.32
C VAL A 279 -16.58 6.52 2.31
N LEU A 280 -17.67 6.68 1.55
CA LEU A 280 -18.65 5.59 1.33
C LEU A 280 -18.02 4.41 0.59
N GLY A 281 -17.22 4.68 -0.45
CA GLY A 281 -16.43 3.67 -1.14
C GLY A 281 -15.54 2.88 -0.18
N GLY A 282 -14.83 3.58 0.70
CA GLY A 282 -13.99 2.95 1.73
C GLY A 282 -14.80 2.11 2.70
N LEU A 283 -15.96 2.59 3.17
CA LEU A 283 -16.86 1.80 4.02
C LEU A 283 -17.30 0.49 3.35
N PHE A 284 -17.62 0.53 2.06
CA PHE A 284 -17.96 -0.68 1.29
C PHE A 284 -16.76 -1.58 1.03
N GLY A 285 -15.58 -1.01 0.83
CA GLY A 285 -14.32 -1.74 0.70
C GLY A 285 -13.97 -2.51 1.97
N VAL A 286 -14.07 -1.86 3.13
CA VAL A 286 -13.91 -2.50 4.44
C VAL A 286 -14.90 -3.63 4.64
N ALA A 287 -16.15 -3.47 4.19
CA ALA A 287 -17.15 -4.54 4.28
C ALA A 287 -16.79 -5.78 3.44
N ARG A 288 -15.93 -5.69 2.42
CA ARG A 288 -15.45 -6.85 1.65
C ARG A 288 -14.49 -7.73 2.45
N GLU A 289 -13.77 -7.14 3.41
CA GLU A 289 -12.80 -7.85 4.24
C GLU A 289 -13.38 -8.29 5.60
N TYR A 290 -14.26 -7.48 6.20
CA TYR A 290 -14.82 -7.75 7.54
C TYR A 290 -16.29 -8.21 7.46
N PRO A 291 -16.58 -9.52 7.61
CA PRO A 291 -17.95 -10.04 7.51
C PRO A 291 -18.91 -9.47 8.56
N GLN A 292 -18.41 -9.08 9.74
CA GLN A 292 -19.22 -8.40 10.74
C GLN A 292 -19.75 -7.04 10.25
N LEU A 293 -18.92 -6.24 9.57
CA LEU A 293 -19.36 -4.98 8.99
C LEU A 293 -20.32 -5.23 7.83
N ASN A 294 -20.02 -6.20 6.95
CA ASN A 294 -20.92 -6.52 5.85
C ASN A 294 -22.34 -6.87 6.33
N ARG A 295 -22.44 -7.71 7.37
CA ARG A 295 -23.74 -8.04 7.99
C ARG A 295 -24.41 -6.80 8.57
N PHE A 296 -23.67 -5.95 9.27
CA PHE A 296 -24.20 -4.69 9.80
C PHE A 296 -24.76 -3.80 8.68
N LEU A 297 -24.06 -3.67 7.55
CA LEU A 297 -24.55 -2.93 6.39
C LEU A 297 -25.85 -3.55 5.83
N ASP A 298 -25.89 -4.88 5.69
CA ASP A 298 -27.06 -5.58 5.14
C ASP A 298 -28.31 -5.44 6.04
N GLU A 299 -28.12 -5.48 7.36
CA GLU A 299 -29.17 -5.38 8.37
C GLU A 299 -29.65 -3.93 8.58
N HIS A 300 -28.73 -2.97 8.64
CA HIS A 300 -29.02 -1.61 9.09
C HIS A 300 -29.01 -0.54 8.00
N MET A 301 -28.47 -0.79 6.80
CA MET A 301 -28.60 0.22 5.74
C MET A 301 -30.04 0.32 5.26
N ASN A 302 -30.52 1.57 5.13
CA ASN A 302 -31.81 1.88 4.56
C ASN A 302 -31.79 1.72 3.03
N PRO A 303 -32.95 1.80 2.33
CA PRO A 303 -33.00 1.62 0.89
C PRO A 303 -32.09 2.56 0.08
N LEU A 304 -31.86 3.79 0.57
CA LEU A 304 -30.93 4.73 -0.05
C LEU A 304 -29.49 4.22 0.06
N GLY A 305 -29.05 3.83 1.26
CA GLY A 305 -27.72 3.26 1.49
C GLY A 305 -27.44 2.04 0.62
N LYS A 306 -28.42 1.13 0.51
CA LYS A 306 -28.33 -0.06 -0.35
C LYS A 306 -28.24 0.29 -1.84
N ALA A 307 -28.98 1.29 -2.30
CA ALA A 307 -28.89 1.77 -3.68
C ALA A 307 -27.53 2.43 -3.97
N VAL A 308 -27.03 3.25 -3.05
CA VAL A 308 -25.70 3.88 -3.14
C VAL A 308 -24.60 2.82 -3.20
N ARG A 309 -24.65 1.80 -2.34
CA ARG A 309 -23.71 0.68 -2.37
C ARG A 309 -23.61 0.04 -3.76
N LEU A 310 -24.74 -0.25 -4.40
CA LEU A 310 -24.78 -0.82 -5.75
C LEU A 310 -24.16 0.10 -6.81
N VAL A 311 -24.28 1.42 -6.66
CA VAL A 311 -23.65 2.39 -7.58
C VAL A 311 -22.14 2.36 -7.45
N HIS A 312 -21.62 2.24 -6.22
CA HIS A 312 -20.19 2.22 -5.90
C HIS A 312 -19.47 0.93 -6.36
N GLU A 313 -20.19 -0.18 -6.50
CA GLU A 313 -19.60 -1.45 -6.96
C GLU A 313 -18.89 -1.29 -8.32
N ASN A 314 -17.71 -1.89 -8.44
CA ASN A 314 -16.88 -1.88 -9.66
C ASN A 314 -16.41 -0.49 -10.15
N GLN A 315 -16.47 0.55 -9.32
CA GLN A 315 -15.95 1.88 -9.67
C GLN A 315 -14.48 2.07 -9.27
N CYS A 316 -13.72 2.77 -10.11
CA CYS A 316 -12.39 3.31 -9.79
C CYS A 316 -12.48 4.70 -9.13
N VAL A 317 -11.36 5.17 -8.57
CA VAL A 317 -11.22 6.42 -7.80
C VAL A 317 -12.03 7.63 -8.27
N ALA A 318 -11.98 8.07 -9.54
CA ALA A 318 -12.65 9.34 -9.85
C ALA A 318 -14.17 9.25 -9.77
N LEU A 319 -14.78 8.08 -10.02
CA LEU A 319 -16.21 7.91 -9.81
C LEU A 319 -16.56 7.76 -8.34
N GLN A 320 -15.70 7.11 -7.55
CA GLN A 320 -15.83 7.04 -6.09
C GLN A 320 -15.85 8.46 -5.50
N PHE A 321 -14.97 9.34 -5.99
CA PHE A 321 -14.82 10.71 -5.53
C PHE A 321 -15.90 11.66 -6.05
N ALA A 322 -16.26 11.55 -7.34
CA ALA A 322 -17.24 12.44 -7.95
C ALA A 322 -18.68 12.13 -7.55
N ALA A 323 -18.95 10.88 -7.13
CA ALA A 323 -20.28 10.47 -6.69
C ALA A 323 -20.58 10.97 -5.26
N PHE A 324 -21.84 11.32 -5.02
CA PHE A 324 -22.38 11.65 -3.70
C PHE A 324 -21.58 12.69 -2.87
N PRO A 325 -21.25 13.87 -3.43
CA PRO A 325 -20.67 14.94 -2.62
C PRO A 325 -21.65 15.34 -1.50
N PHE A 326 -21.11 15.63 -0.32
CA PHE A 326 -21.87 15.98 0.88
C PHE A 326 -22.86 14.90 1.34
N ALA A 327 -22.59 13.62 1.03
CA ALA A 327 -23.42 12.51 1.48
C ALA A 327 -23.59 12.51 3.01
N ASN A 328 -24.84 12.41 3.47
CA ASN A 328 -25.13 12.10 4.88
C ASN A 328 -24.94 10.60 5.11
N ILE A 329 -23.69 10.17 5.26
CA ILE A 329 -23.26 8.77 5.43
C ILE A 329 -24.05 8.07 6.54
N LYS A 330 -24.11 8.65 7.74
CA LYS A 330 -24.84 8.12 8.90
C LYS A 330 -26.34 8.10 8.67
N GLY A 331 -26.87 9.03 7.89
CA GLY A 331 -28.27 9.05 7.47
C GLY A 331 -28.68 7.92 6.51
N MET A 332 -27.73 7.11 6.03
CA MET A 332 -28.00 5.92 5.22
C MET A 332 -28.26 4.66 6.06
N PHE A 333 -28.32 4.79 7.39
CA PHE A 333 -28.57 3.71 8.32
C PHE A 333 -29.89 3.91 9.08
N ASP A 334 -30.71 2.86 9.12
CA ASP A 334 -31.84 2.71 10.03
C ASP A 334 -31.34 2.08 11.35
N TYR A 335 -30.42 2.77 12.02
CA TYR A 335 -29.82 2.35 13.29
C TYR A 335 -30.27 3.27 14.45
N PRO A 336 -30.65 2.74 15.63
CA PRO A 336 -31.04 3.57 16.76
C PRO A 336 -29.82 4.31 17.33
N GLY A 337 -29.69 5.60 17.01
CA GLY A 337 -28.60 6.45 17.45
C GLY A 337 -27.50 6.56 16.39
N ASP A 338 -26.24 6.66 16.82
CA ASP A 338 -25.11 6.75 15.92
C ASP A 338 -24.61 5.36 15.53
N PRO A 339 -24.62 4.97 14.23
CA PRO A 339 -24.11 3.67 13.79
C PRO A 339 -22.62 3.48 14.13
N MET A 340 -21.83 4.56 14.26
CA MET A 340 -20.41 4.46 14.62
C MET A 340 -20.19 4.06 16.08
N LEU A 341 -21.22 4.12 16.92
CA LEU A 341 -21.20 3.69 18.32
C LEU A 341 -21.77 2.27 18.51
N ALA A 342 -22.09 1.57 17.42
CA ALA A 342 -22.54 0.18 17.48
C ALA A 342 -21.46 -0.70 18.15
N PRO A 343 -21.77 -1.40 19.26
CA PRO A 343 -20.80 -2.21 19.98
C PRO A 343 -20.11 -3.26 19.11
N GLU A 344 -20.85 -3.86 18.17
CA GLU A 344 -20.38 -4.87 17.24
C GLU A 344 -19.37 -4.33 16.20
N LEU A 345 -19.34 -3.02 15.96
CA LEU A 345 -18.39 -2.40 15.04
C LEU A 345 -17.10 -1.94 15.74
N GLN A 346 -17.11 -1.77 17.06
CA GLN A 346 -15.95 -1.20 17.76
C GLN A 346 -14.64 -1.96 17.51
N PRO A 347 -14.61 -3.32 17.53
CA PRO A 347 -13.38 -4.05 17.24
C PRO A 347 -12.82 -3.77 15.83
N VAL A 348 -13.69 -3.67 14.82
CA VAL A 348 -13.27 -3.39 13.43
C VAL A 348 -12.73 -1.98 13.31
N LEU A 349 -13.45 -1.02 13.88
CA LEU A 349 -13.06 0.38 13.81
C LEU A 349 -11.75 0.64 14.58
N ASP A 350 -11.51 -0.06 15.70
CA ASP A 350 -10.23 -0.03 16.42
C ASP A 350 -9.10 -0.62 15.58
N GLU A 351 -9.34 -1.73 14.89
CA GLU A 351 -8.35 -2.40 14.05
C GLU A 351 -7.91 -1.53 12.86
N LEU A 352 -8.84 -0.75 12.30
CA LEU A 352 -8.63 0.15 11.16
C LEU A 352 -7.98 1.49 11.53
N SER A 353 -7.88 1.80 12.82
CA SER A 353 -7.32 3.07 13.30
C SER A 353 -5.85 2.89 13.74
N LEU A 354 -5.06 3.94 13.63
CA LEU A 354 -3.65 3.96 14.04
C LEU A 354 -3.51 4.30 15.52
N GLY A 355 -2.32 4.08 16.07
CA GLY A 355 -1.95 4.37 17.46
C GLY A 355 -2.26 3.23 18.44
N HIS A 356 -2.77 2.09 17.96
CA HIS A 356 -3.16 0.96 18.81
C HIS A 356 -2.11 -0.15 18.89
N ARG A 357 -1.17 -0.24 17.93
CA ARG A 357 -0.13 -1.27 17.87
C ARG A 357 1.23 -0.81 18.43
N GLY A 358 1.26 0.38 19.01
CA GLY A 358 2.48 1.01 19.52
C GLY A 358 3.14 1.92 18.48
N THR A 359 4.26 2.52 18.87
CA THR A 359 5.00 3.44 18.00
C THR A 359 5.87 2.66 17.01
N PRO A 360 5.79 2.93 15.69
CA PRO A 360 6.71 2.37 14.72
C PRO A 360 8.18 2.65 15.08
N PRO A 361 9.08 1.66 15.08
CA PRO A 361 10.50 1.88 15.35
C PRO A 361 11.21 2.54 14.16
N THR A 362 10.68 2.37 12.94
CA THR A 362 11.15 3.02 11.72
C THR A 362 10.88 4.53 11.79
N PRO A 363 11.79 5.40 11.32
CA PRO A 363 11.52 6.83 11.23
C PRO A 363 10.28 7.13 10.40
N LEU A 364 9.47 8.09 10.85
CA LEU A 364 8.25 8.52 10.19
C LEU A 364 8.38 9.97 9.69
N TYR A 365 7.89 10.22 8.49
CA TYR A 365 7.67 11.56 7.94
C TYR A 365 6.19 11.75 7.62
N LEU A 366 5.49 12.49 8.46
CA LEU A 366 4.10 12.85 8.29
C LEU A 366 4.03 14.23 7.62
N TYR A 367 3.14 14.40 6.65
CA TYR A 367 2.88 15.70 6.05
C TYR A 367 1.41 15.90 5.72
N GLU A 368 0.83 17.04 6.12
CA GLU A 368 -0.62 17.26 5.99
C GLU A 368 -0.94 18.70 5.56
N GLY A 369 -1.97 18.88 4.74
CA GLY A 369 -2.59 20.18 4.52
C GLY A 369 -3.45 20.58 5.71
N THR A 370 -3.35 21.82 6.19
CA THR A 370 -4.19 22.23 7.34
C THR A 370 -5.65 22.47 6.99
N PHE A 371 -5.95 22.62 5.70
CA PHE A 371 -7.32 22.79 5.19
C PHE A 371 -7.83 21.54 4.47
N ASP A 372 -7.25 20.37 4.77
CA ASP A 372 -7.70 19.10 4.21
C ASP A 372 -9.19 18.87 4.45
N GLU A 373 -9.93 18.78 3.37
CA GLU A 373 -11.39 18.68 3.33
C GLU A 373 -11.89 17.23 3.35
N VAL A 374 -10.99 16.26 3.43
CA VAL A 374 -11.29 14.82 3.44
C VAL A 374 -10.73 14.14 4.67
N MET A 375 -9.46 14.39 4.97
CA MET A 375 -8.69 13.73 6.00
C MET A 375 -8.56 14.65 7.21
N PRO A 376 -9.20 14.30 8.34
CA PRO A 376 -9.26 15.19 9.49
C PRO A 376 -7.87 15.35 10.14
N LEU A 377 -7.28 16.54 10.01
CA LEU A 377 -5.97 16.90 10.57
C LEU A 377 -5.82 16.55 12.07
N ASN A 378 -6.90 16.69 12.85
CA ASN A 378 -6.90 16.36 14.27
C ASN A 378 -6.66 14.87 14.55
N ALA A 379 -7.08 13.97 13.67
CA ALA A 379 -6.78 12.54 13.80
C ALA A 379 -5.27 12.27 13.65
N VAL A 380 -4.62 12.95 12.70
CA VAL A 380 -3.17 12.86 12.49
C VAL A 380 -2.39 13.50 13.65
N ASN A 381 -2.82 14.67 14.14
CA ASN A 381 -2.24 15.29 15.35
C ASN A 381 -2.31 14.35 16.56
N ASN A 382 -3.46 13.70 16.78
CA ASN A 382 -3.62 12.74 17.88
C ASN A 382 -2.69 11.53 17.73
N THR A 383 -2.54 11.01 16.51
CA THR A 383 -1.66 9.88 16.20
C THR A 383 -0.19 10.24 16.43
N TYR A 384 0.23 11.45 16.00
CA TYR A 384 1.53 12.00 16.32
C TYR A 384 1.76 12.05 17.83
N ASP A 385 0.82 12.61 18.60
CA ASP A 385 0.92 12.69 20.06
C ASP A 385 1.01 11.30 20.72
N ILE A 386 0.29 10.30 20.20
CA ILE A 386 0.37 8.91 20.67
C ILE A 386 1.77 8.37 20.43
N TYR A 387 2.30 8.47 19.21
CA TYR A 387 3.63 7.97 18.88
C TYR A 387 4.72 8.65 19.71
N CYS A 388 4.60 9.95 19.93
CA CYS A 388 5.58 10.76 20.65
C CYS A 388 5.56 10.56 22.18
N ARG A 389 4.65 9.73 22.71
CA ARG A 389 4.76 9.23 24.10
C ARG A 389 5.95 8.29 24.28
N ASP A 390 6.39 7.64 23.20
CA ASP A 390 7.62 6.84 23.21
C ASP A 390 8.85 7.77 23.07
N PRO A 391 9.76 7.81 24.05
CA PRO A 391 10.99 8.61 23.95
C PRO A 391 11.94 8.16 22.84
N GLY A 392 11.79 6.94 22.32
CA GLY A 392 12.54 6.41 21.18
C GLY A 392 11.94 6.77 19.81
N ALA A 393 10.77 7.40 19.77
CA ALA A 393 10.09 7.76 18.53
C ALA A 393 10.93 8.72 17.68
N ARG A 394 10.85 8.54 16.36
CA ARG A 394 11.51 9.40 15.36
C ARG A 394 10.46 9.85 14.36
N VAL A 395 9.75 10.91 14.69
CA VAL A 395 8.61 11.40 13.89
C VAL A 395 8.87 12.84 13.50
N GLN A 396 8.98 13.10 12.20
CA GLN A 396 8.91 14.44 11.64
C GLN A 396 7.51 14.67 11.11
N TYR A 397 6.89 15.77 11.50
CA TYR A 397 5.54 16.14 11.09
C TYR A 397 5.53 17.56 10.54
N THR A 398 5.21 17.70 9.25
CA THR A 398 5.09 19.00 8.58
C THR A 398 3.62 19.29 8.29
N ARG A 399 3.12 20.45 8.72
CA ARG A 399 1.78 20.93 8.36
C ARG A 399 1.88 22.11 7.40
N ASP A 400 1.22 21.97 6.26
CA ASP A 400 1.19 22.97 5.20
C ASP A 400 -0.01 23.89 5.39
N LEU A 401 0.26 25.14 5.76
CA LEU A 401 -0.74 26.11 6.18
C LEU A 401 -1.60 26.66 5.04
N PHE A 402 -1.20 26.49 3.77
CA PHE A 402 -1.94 27.02 2.61
C PHE A 402 -2.48 25.94 1.68
N SER A 403 -2.46 24.68 2.12
CA SER A 403 -2.88 23.54 1.30
C SER A 403 -4.16 22.89 1.83
N GLU A 404 -5.05 22.55 0.90
CA GLU A 404 -6.10 21.54 1.06
C GLU A 404 -5.57 20.16 0.59
N HIS A 405 -6.42 19.15 0.51
CA HIS A 405 -6.00 17.76 0.27
C HIS A 405 -5.22 17.57 -1.04
N GLY A 406 -5.65 18.19 -2.14
CA GLY A 406 -4.99 18.04 -3.44
C GLY A 406 -3.65 18.77 -3.55
N ILE A 407 -3.58 20.01 -3.07
CA ILE A 407 -2.38 20.85 -3.09
C ILE A 407 -1.32 20.25 -2.16
N ALA A 408 -1.72 19.70 -1.01
CA ALA A 408 -0.78 19.05 -0.08
C ALA A 408 -0.08 17.84 -0.71
N ALA A 409 -0.77 17.12 -1.62
CA ALA A 409 -0.21 16.02 -2.41
C ALA A 409 1.04 16.47 -3.17
N VAL A 410 0.91 17.55 -3.94
CA VAL A 410 1.97 18.05 -4.84
C VAL A 410 3.02 18.88 -4.11
N SER A 411 2.58 19.74 -3.19
CA SER A 411 3.46 20.71 -2.53
C SER A 411 4.49 20.06 -1.62
N ASN A 412 4.23 18.85 -1.11
CA ASN A 412 5.12 18.13 -0.21
C ASN A 412 5.88 16.97 -0.87
N THR A 413 5.56 16.61 -2.13
CA THR A 413 6.19 15.50 -2.88
C THR A 413 7.73 15.57 -2.82
N ALA A 414 8.32 16.73 -3.12
CA ALA A 414 9.78 16.86 -3.16
C ALA A 414 10.41 16.66 -1.78
N SER A 415 9.84 17.27 -0.73
CA SER A 415 10.34 17.11 0.63
C SER A 415 10.24 15.67 1.12
N ALA A 416 9.13 14.97 0.82
CA ALA A 416 8.96 13.57 1.14
C ALA A 416 9.99 12.69 0.40
N ALA A 417 10.11 12.85 -0.92
CA ALA A 417 11.06 12.11 -1.76
C ALA A 417 12.51 12.28 -1.27
N MET A 418 12.93 13.52 -0.98
CA MET A 418 14.27 13.81 -0.47
C MET A 418 14.51 13.22 0.92
N TRP A 419 13.51 13.31 1.80
CA TRP A 419 13.61 12.76 3.14
C TRP A 419 13.81 11.23 3.09
N LEU A 420 13.09 10.55 2.20
CA LEU A 420 13.24 9.11 1.95
C LEU A 420 14.59 8.78 1.29
N ASP A 421 15.00 9.53 0.26
CA ASP A 421 16.29 9.36 -0.42
C ASP A 421 17.46 9.40 0.56
N ASP A 422 17.44 10.34 1.50
CA ASP A 422 18.45 10.43 2.54
C ASP A 422 18.53 9.14 3.37
N ARG A 423 17.39 8.55 3.78
CA ARG A 423 17.38 7.31 4.57
C ARG A 423 17.87 6.12 3.75
N LEU A 424 17.45 6.03 2.49
CA LEU A 424 17.91 5.02 1.53
C LEU A 424 19.43 5.12 1.26
N ASN A 425 20.00 6.32 1.34
CA ASN A 425 21.44 6.56 1.25
C ASN A 425 22.17 6.50 2.61
N GLY A 426 21.50 6.06 3.67
CA GLY A 426 22.11 5.82 4.99
C GLY A 426 22.31 7.07 5.86
N VAL A 427 21.71 8.20 5.51
CA VAL A 427 21.66 9.38 6.38
C VAL A 427 20.70 9.08 7.55
N PRO A 428 21.11 9.22 8.82
CA PRO A 428 20.24 8.94 9.96
C PRO A 428 19.12 9.97 10.12
N ALA A 429 17.91 9.52 10.43
CA ALA A 429 16.80 10.43 10.76
C ALA A 429 17.09 11.19 12.07
N PRO A 430 16.67 12.46 12.19
CA PRO A 430 16.62 13.18 13.46
C PRO A 430 15.98 12.36 14.58
N VAL A 431 16.56 12.47 15.78
CA VAL A 431 16.08 11.80 16.98
C VAL A 431 14.90 12.58 17.57
N GLY A 432 13.91 11.86 18.07
CA GLY A 432 12.75 12.44 18.73
C GLY A 432 11.65 12.86 17.76
N CYS A 433 10.64 13.48 18.33
CA CYS A 433 9.50 14.01 17.61
C CYS A 433 9.66 15.51 17.33
N HIS A 434 9.40 15.91 16.09
CA HIS A 434 9.48 17.30 15.63
C HIS A 434 8.24 17.62 14.82
N ASN A 435 7.46 18.59 15.24
CA ASN A 435 6.36 19.14 14.45
C ASN A 435 6.72 20.56 13.99
N ARG A 436 6.29 20.92 12.78
CA ARG A 436 6.49 22.26 12.23
C ARG A 436 5.35 22.64 11.31
N ASP A 437 5.08 23.93 11.27
CA ASP A 437 4.16 24.54 10.31
C ASP A 437 4.98 25.26 9.24
N VAL A 438 4.60 25.06 7.98
CA VAL A 438 5.19 25.74 6.82
C VAL A 438 4.08 26.42 6.03
N TYR A 439 4.37 27.55 5.40
CA TYR A 439 3.37 28.21 4.55
C TYR A 439 2.98 27.35 3.35
N SER A 440 3.97 26.73 2.71
CA SER A 440 3.76 25.67 1.73
C SER A 440 5.01 24.81 1.63
N GLY A 441 4.86 23.51 1.42
CA GLY A 441 5.96 22.59 1.13
C GLY A 441 6.77 23.01 -0.11
N LEU A 442 6.14 23.71 -1.05
CA LEU A 442 6.82 24.28 -2.22
C LEU A 442 7.84 25.36 -1.83
N LEU A 443 7.68 26.02 -0.69
CA LEU A 443 8.57 27.09 -0.23
C LEU A 443 9.67 26.57 0.69
N ASP A 444 9.69 25.28 0.97
CA ASP A 444 10.66 24.69 1.89
C ASP A 444 12.08 24.78 1.28
N PRO A 445 13.11 25.14 2.05
CA PRO A 445 14.44 25.39 1.51
C PRO A 445 14.99 24.19 0.74
N GLY A 446 15.32 24.39 -0.54
CA GLY A 446 15.81 23.33 -1.43
C GLY A 446 14.72 22.55 -2.17
N ALA A 447 13.46 22.60 -1.70
CA ALA A 447 12.35 21.91 -2.35
C ALA A 447 12.12 22.38 -3.78
N ILE A 448 12.16 23.69 -4.08
CA ILE A 448 11.98 24.20 -5.45
C ILE A 448 13.11 23.74 -6.39
N ALA A 449 14.36 23.83 -5.95
CA ALA A 449 15.49 23.44 -6.78
C ALA A 449 15.44 21.94 -7.10
N THR A 450 15.13 21.12 -6.10
CA THR A 450 15.01 19.67 -6.27
C THR A 450 13.72 19.28 -6.99
N PHE A 451 12.60 19.96 -6.76
CA PHE A 451 11.36 19.77 -7.51
C PHE A 451 11.59 20.09 -8.99
N VAL A 452 12.27 21.20 -9.32
CA VAL A 452 12.60 21.53 -10.71
C VAL A 452 13.60 20.56 -11.32
N ASP A 453 14.59 20.07 -10.58
CA ASP A 453 15.56 19.11 -11.12
C ASP A 453 14.96 17.70 -11.30
N VAL A 454 14.24 17.21 -10.29
CA VAL A 454 13.63 15.87 -10.27
C VAL A 454 12.37 15.84 -11.14
N ILE A 455 11.46 16.79 -10.98
CA ILE A 455 10.25 16.87 -11.80
C ILE A 455 10.54 17.43 -13.19
N GLY A 456 11.51 18.31 -13.38
CA GLY A 456 11.95 18.71 -14.71
C GLY A 456 12.55 17.54 -15.50
N GLN A 457 13.34 16.68 -14.86
CA GLN A 457 13.80 15.41 -15.45
C GLN A 457 12.67 14.40 -15.62
N THR A 458 11.69 14.37 -14.71
CA THR A 458 10.53 13.47 -14.78
C THR A 458 9.53 13.88 -15.88
N LEU A 459 9.31 15.17 -16.09
CA LEU A 459 8.54 15.69 -17.22
C LEU A 459 9.26 15.39 -18.54
N ALA A 460 10.59 15.34 -18.54
CA ALA A 460 11.36 14.92 -19.70
C ALA A 460 11.37 13.38 -19.88
N SER A 461 11.28 12.57 -18.81
CA SER A 461 11.05 11.12 -18.93
C SER A 461 9.62 10.78 -19.36
N ALA A 462 8.64 11.60 -19.02
CA ALA A 462 7.30 11.53 -19.61
C ALA A 462 7.32 11.73 -21.14
N LEU A 463 8.39 12.31 -21.69
CA LEU A 463 8.65 12.42 -23.13
C LEU A 463 9.56 11.31 -23.69
N GLY A 464 9.81 10.23 -22.93
CA GLY A 464 10.54 9.03 -23.38
C GLY A 464 12.05 9.05 -23.14
N MET A 465 12.57 9.97 -22.32
CA MET A 465 13.98 9.91 -21.91
C MET A 465 14.26 8.78 -20.89
N PRO A 466 15.48 8.21 -20.86
CA PRO A 466 15.88 7.21 -19.87
C PRO A 466 15.69 7.64 -18.41
N VAL A 467 15.28 6.68 -17.57
CA VAL A 467 15.16 6.83 -16.11
C VAL A 467 16.21 6.01 -15.37
#